data_AF-A0A4Y8D0Z8-F1
#
_entry.id   AF-A0A4Y8D0Z8-F1
#
_cell.length_a   1.000
_cell.length_b   1.000
_cell.length_c   1.000
_cell.angle_alpha   90.00
_cell.angle_beta   90.00
_cell.angle_gamma   90.00
#
_symmetry.space_group_name_H-M   'P 1'
#
loop_
_entity.id
_entity.type
_entity.pdbx_description
1 polymer ?
#
loop_
_entity_poly.entity_id
_entity_poly.type
_entity_poly.pdbx_seq_one_letter_code
_entity_poly.pdbx_strand_id
1 'polypeptide(L)'
;MFSKTFIATLLASSAVATPIVSARAASDAFRLISIRSGTDLQNQAIVANGGRLYIGKETSSYCPLAIGCPAGTATTFVSDGSTLRLNTLVPGGQQVYIGTDYSVSYTVPHSADTHGGVASGWVYTAGENGSLGSLSFPDYGFIACRESDGVYAVFSTPGGSGTGNCSSIAVATVPYTGESPSAWEYA
;
A
#
# COMPACT_ATOMS: atom_id res chain seq x y z
N MET A 1 8.84 -75.52 -18.83
CA MET A 1 10.09 -74.78 -18.58
C MET A 1 9.82 -73.29 -18.73
N PHE A 2 9.99 -72.58 -17.61
CA PHE A 2 10.24 -71.14 -17.39
C PHE A 2 9.36 -70.05 -18.04
N SER A 3 8.46 -69.57 -17.17
CA SER A 3 7.95 -68.20 -16.99
C SER A 3 8.95 -67.07 -17.32
N LYS A 4 8.45 -65.92 -17.80
CA LYS A 4 9.08 -64.60 -17.66
C LYS A 4 8.05 -63.47 -17.75
N THR A 5 7.52 -63.08 -16.58
CA THR A 5 6.75 -61.86 -16.37
C THR A 5 7.72 -60.67 -16.33
N PHE A 6 7.48 -59.63 -17.14
CA PHE A 6 8.18 -58.35 -17.05
C PHE A 6 7.38 -57.40 -16.15
N ILE A 7 7.98 -56.98 -15.04
CA ILE A 7 7.53 -55.87 -14.19
C ILE A 7 8.68 -54.87 -14.12
N ALA A 8 8.32 -53.58 -14.00
CA ALA A 8 9.06 -52.46 -13.40
C ALA A 8 9.30 -51.31 -14.40
N THR A 9 9.09 -50.04 -14.10
CA THR A 9 8.55 -49.31 -12.94
C THR A 9 8.39 -47.87 -13.44
N LEU A 10 7.20 -47.27 -13.35
CA LEU A 10 6.99 -45.86 -13.67
C LEU A 10 7.47 -45.00 -12.49
N LEU A 11 8.58 -44.28 -12.66
CA LEU A 11 9.00 -43.22 -11.74
C LEU A 11 8.08 -42.02 -11.94
N ALA A 12 7.14 -41.81 -11.02
CA ALA A 12 6.36 -40.58 -10.92
C ALA A 12 7.24 -39.49 -10.29
N SER A 13 7.77 -38.60 -11.11
CA SER A 13 8.46 -37.38 -10.65
C SER A 13 7.46 -36.42 -10.04
N SER A 14 7.37 -36.38 -8.72
CA SER A 14 6.66 -35.34 -7.98
C SER A 14 7.46 -34.04 -8.06
N ALA A 15 7.08 -33.16 -9.00
CA ALA A 15 7.55 -31.78 -9.05
C ALA A 15 7.00 -31.02 -7.84
N VAL A 16 7.87 -30.68 -6.90
CA VAL A 16 7.52 -29.81 -5.77
C VAL A 16 7.40 -28.39 -6.32
N ALA A 17 6.17 -27.93 -6.54
CA ALA A 17 5.90 -26.53 -6.87
C ALA A 17 6.18 -25.69 -5.62
N THR A 18 7.37 -25.09 -5.54
CA THR A 18 7.63 -24.05 -4.55
C THR A 18 6.82 -22.82 -4.94
N PRO A 19 6.00 -22.25 -4.03
CA PRO A 19 5.39 -20.96 -4.31
C PRO A 19 6.52 -19.94 -4.38
N ILE A 20 6.76 -19.42 -5.58
CA ILE A 20 7.59 -18.23 -5.76
C ILE A 20 6.78 -17.09 -5.15
N VAL A 21 7.00 -16.81 -3.86
CA VAL A 21 6.61 -15.54 -3.28
C VAL A 21 7.43 -14.49 -4.02
N SER A 22 6.83 -13.88 -5.04
CA SER A 22 7.43 -12.74 -5.72
C SER A 22 7.48 -11.61 -4.69
N ALA A 23 8.61 -11.50 -3.99
CA ALA A 23 8.99 -10.25 -3.37
C ALA A 23 9.16 -9.27 -4.54
N ARG A 24 8.11 -8.50 -4.85
CA ARG A 24 8.24 -7.38 -5.79
C ARG A 24 9.38 -6.51 -5.27
N ALA A 25 10.36 -6.27 -6.13
CA ALA A 25 11.49 -5.44 -5.78
C ALA A 25 10.98 -4.09 -5.26
N ALA A 26 11.54 -3.63 -4.15
CA ALA A 26 11.26 -2.30 -3.60
C ALA A 26 11.70 -1.16 -4.54
N SER A 27 12.26 -1.46 -5.73
CA SER A 27 12.78 -0.49 -6.70
C SER A 27 11.73 0.49 -7.22
N ASP A 28 10.45 0.09 -7.22
CA ASP A 28 9.36 0.91 -7.76
C ASP A 28 8.44 1.44 -6.65
N ALA A 29 8.86 1.31 -5.38
CA ALA A 29 8.11 1.81 -4.26
C ALA A 29 8.24 3.33 -4.14
N PHE A 30 7.24 3.95 -3.53
CA PHE A 30 7.21 5.39 -3.32
C PHE A 30 6.53 5.76 -2.00
N ARG A 31 6.71 7.01 -1.58
CA ARG A 31 6.03 7.61 -0.42
C ARG A 31 5.04 8.66 -0.92
N LEU A 32 4.01 8.90 -0.12
CA LEU A 32 3.01 9.91 -0.40
C LEU A 32 3.28 11.17 0.43
N ILE A 33 3.10 12.33 -0.20
CA ILE A 33 3.15 13.64 0.44
C ILE A 33 1.92 14.46 0.06
N SER A 34 1.38 15.22 1.01
CA SER A 34 0.29 16.15 0.76
C SER A 34 0.81 17.49 0.23
N ILE A 35 0.10 18.05 -0.74
CA ILE A 35 0.37 19.36 -1.33
C ILE A 35 -0.86 20.25 -1.12
N ARG A 36 -0.66 21.33 -0.38
CA ARG A 36 -1.63 22.38 -0.08
C ARG A 36 -0.88 23.67 0.30
N SER A 37 -0.47 24.43 -0.71
CA SER A 37 0.37 25.61 -0.53
C SER A 37 -0.23 26.60 0.47
N GLY A 38 0.61 27.13 1.35
CA GLY A 38 0.22 28.13 2.35
C GLY A 38 -0.51 27.57 3.58
N THR A 39 -0.49 26.26 3.80
CA THR A 39 -1.09 25.61 4.98
C THR A 39 -0.10 24.67 5.67
N ASP A 40 -0.45 24.23 6.88
CA ASP A 40 0.27 23.18 7.63
C ASP A 40 0.21 21.79 6.96
N LEU A 41 -0.65 21.61 5.96
CA LEU A 41 -0.74 20.40 5.13
C LEU A 41 0.28 20.38 3.97
N GLN A 42 1.07 21.44 3.76
CA GLN A 42 2.08 21.46 2.70
C GLN A 42 3.25 20.52 3.03
N ASN A 43 3.62 19.66 2.07
CA ASN A 43 4.76 18.75 2.13
C ASN A 43 4.76 17.81 3.34
N GLN A 44 3.58 17.47 3.87
CA GLN A 44 3.48 16.52 4.98
C GLN A 44 3.43 15.09 4.47
N ALA A 45 4.01 14.16 5.22
CA ALA A 45 3.93 12.74 4.88
C ALA A 45 2.50 12.22 5.08
N ILE A 46 2.04 11.38 4.15
CA ILE A 46 0.82 10.58 4.32
C ILE A 46 1.25 9.16 4.68
N VAL A 47 0.85 8.69 5.86
CA VAL A 47 1.31 7.44 6.48
C VAL A 47 0.17 6.51 6.86
N ALA A 48 0.45 5.21 6.93
CA ALA A 48 -0.45 4.18 7.42
C ALA A 48 -0.47 4.15 8.96
N ASN A 49 -1.66 4.23 9.55
CA ASN A 49 -1.86 4.14 10.99
C ASN A 49 -3.32 3.73 11.31
N GLY A 50 -3.52 2.63 12.03
CA GLY A 50 -4.84 2.20 12.48
C GLY A 50 -5.80 1.84 11.34
N GLY A 51 -5.31 1.17 10.30
CA GLY A 51 -6.10 0.76 9.13
C GLY A 51 -6.44 1.87 8.12
N ARG A 52 -5.95 3.10 8.33
CA ARG A 52 -6.24 4.27 7.47
C ARG A 52 -4.99 5.10 7.19
N LEU A 53 -5.08 5.98 6.20
CA LEU A 53 -4.02 6.93 5.89
C LEU A 53 -4.22 8.24 6.64
N TYR A 54 -3.11 8.78 7.15
CA TYR A 54 -3.07 9.94 8.02
C TYR A 54 -1.95 10.90 7.65
N ILE A 55 -2.17 12.18 7.98
CA ILE A 55 -1.14 13.21 8.03
C ILE A 55 -0.95 13.59 9.51
N GLY A 56 0.30 13.79 9.93
CA GLY A 56 0.65 14.17 11.30
C GLY A 56 0.63 13.04 12.33
N LYS A 57 0.53 11.78 11.87
CA LYS A 57 0.80 10.60 12.68
C LYS A 57 2.14 9.97 12.30
N GLU A 58 2.66 9.12 13.19
CA GLU A 58 3.74 8.21 12.85
C GLU A 58 3.22 6.97 12.14
N THR A 59 4.06 6.39 11.27
CA THR A 59 3.77 5.10 10.65
C THR A 59 3.59 4.05 11.75
N SER A 60 2.48 3.33 11.74
CA SER A 60 2.27 2.19 12.63
C SER A 60 2.51 0.90 11.87
N SER A 61 3.32 0.02 12.46
CA SER A 61 3.71 -1.25 11.87
C SER A 61 3.87 -2.32 12.95
N TYR A 62 3.79 -3.58 12.52
CA TYR A 62 3.98 -4.72 13.38
C TYR A 62 4.92 -5.73 12.71
N CYS A 63 5.66 -6.46 13.55
CA CYS A 63 6.55 -7.53 13.14
C CYS A 63 6.35 -8.70 14.11
N PRO A 64 5.84 -9.86 13.65
CA PRO A 64 5.70 -11.05 14.47
C PRO A 64 7.01 -11.86 14.57
N LEU A 65 8.05 -11.50 13.81
CA LEU A 65 9.31 -12.23 13.74
C LEU A 65 10.32 -11.72 14.78
N ALA A 66 11.17 -12.62 15.29
CA ALA A 66 12.23 -12.24 16.22
C ALA A 66 13.37 -11.43 15.55
N ILE A 67 13.66 -11.71 14.27
CA ILE A 67 14.67 -11.04 13.45
C ILE A 67 14.21 -10.98 11.99
N GLY A 68 14.79 -10.05 11.22
CA GLY A 68 14.57 -9.97 9.76
C GLY A 68 13.43 -9.05 9.32
N CYS A 69 12.83 -8.29 10.25
CA CYS A 69 11.85 -7.29 9.89
C CYS A 69 12.49 -5.96 9.49
N PRO A 70 11.88 -5.25 8.53
CA PRO A 70 12.19 -3.86 8.27
C PRO A 70 11.97 -2.99 9.50
N ALA A 71 12.56 -1.79 9.50
CA ALA A 71 12.46 -0.85 10.62
C ALA A 71 11.01 -0.44 10.95
N GLY A 72 10.09 -0.47 9.96
CA GLY A 72 8.68 -0.18 10.20
C GLY A 72 8.38 1.30 10.47
N THR A 73 9.34 2.20 10.23
CA THR A 73 9.26 3.63 10.54
C THR A 73 8.78 4.51 9.38
N ALA A 74 8.58 3.92 8.19
CA ALA A 74 8.13 4.64 7.01
C ALA A 74 7.01 3.87 6.30
N THR A 75 5.98 4.60 5.87
CA THR A 75 4.96 4.07 4.97
C THR A 75 5.41 4.23 3.53
N THR A 76 5.49 3.12 2.81
CA THR A 76 5.78 3.09 1.38
C THR A 76 4.74 2.27 0.65
N PHE A 77 4.55 2.58 -0.63
CA PHE A 77 3.49 2.07 -1.47
C PHE A 77 4.08 1.50 -2.75
N VAL A 78 3.36 0.56 -3.34
CA VAL A 78 3.62 0.06 -4.69
C VAL A 78 2.33 0.13 -5.50
N SER A 79 2.45 0.56 -6.76
CA SER A 79 1.33 0.57 -7.71
C SER A 79 1.42 -0.65 -8.62
N ASP A 80 0.27 -1.22 -8.97
CA ASP A 80 0.15 -2.34 -9.90
C ASP A 80 -1.09 -2.16 -10.76
N GLY A 81 -0.88 -1.62 -11.97
CA GLY A 81 -1.95 -1.21 -12.87
C GLY A 81 -2.85 -0.18 -12.20
N SER A 82 -4.10 -0.55 -11.95
CA SER A 82 -5.12 0.29 -11.32
C SER A 82 -5.26 0.05 -9.82
N THR A 83 -4.38 -0.76 -9.21
CA THR A 83 -4.39 -1.07 -7.78
C THR A 83 -3.22 -0.41 -7.06
N LEU A 84 -3.43 -0.05 -5.79
CA LEU A 84 -2.43 0.52 -4.91
C LEU A 84 -2.29 -0.39 -3.68
N ARG A 85 -1.06 -0.66 -3.25
CA ARG A 85 -0.78 -1.55 -2.12
C ARG A 85 0.26 -0.93 -1.21
N LEU A 86 0.22 -1.29 0.07
CA LEU A 86 1.31 -1.01 0.98
C LEU A 86 2.48 -1.94 0.69
N ASN A 87 3.67 -1.37 0.63
CA ASN A 87 4.92 -2.09 0.40
C ASN A 87 5.32 -2.82 1.69
N THR A 88 4.96 -4.10 1.75
CA THR A 88 5.04 -4.96 2.94
C THR A 88 5.64 -6.32 2.61
N LEU A 89 6.17 -7.00 3.63
CA LEU A 89 6.61 -8.41 3.50
C LEU A 89 5.49 -9.41 3.77
N VAL A 90 4.42 -9.00 4.46
CA VAL A 90 3.36 -9.92 4.90
C VAL A 90 2.71 -10.66 3.73
N PRO A 91 2.59 -12.01 3.79
CA PRO A 91 1.89 -12.78 2.78
C PRO A 91 0.45 -12.30 2.55
N GLY A 92 0.07 -12.12 1.29
CA GLY A 92 -1.22 -11.53 0.90
C GLY A 92 -1.18 -9.99 0.83
N GLY A 93 -0.16 -9.36 1.42
CA GLY A 93 0.06 -7.92 1.46
C GLY A 93 -1.09 -7.16 2.13
N GLN A 94 -1.12 -5.85 1.89
CA GLN A 94 -2.20 -4.97 2.33
C GLN A 94 -2.56 -4.03 1.17
N GLN A 95 -3.82 -4.05 0.74
CA GLN A 95 -4.29 -3.30 -0.41
C GLN A 95 -4.95 -2.00 0.03
N VAL A 96 -4.61 -0.89 -0.62
CA VAL A 96 -5.22 0.42 -0.37
C VAL A 96 -6.55 0.51 -1.12
N TYR A 97 -7.57 1.02 -0.43
CA TYR A 97 -8.91 1.19 -0.96
C TYR A 97 -9.57 2.46 -0.42
N ILE A 98 -10.62 2.91 -1.10
CA ILE A 98 -11.51 3.97 -0.61
C ILE A 98 -12.68 3.28 0.09
N GLY A 99 -12.82 3.49 1.40
CA GLY A 99 -13.90 2.93 2.21
C GLY A 99 -15.27 3.48 1.81
N THR A 100 -16.34 2.84 2.28
CA THR A 100 -17.72 3.31 2.05
C THR A 100 -18.00 4.66 2.73
N ASP A 101 -17.18 5.05 3.71
CA ASP A 101 -17.15 6.36 4.35
C ASP A 101 -16.18 7.35 3.66
N TYR A 102 -15.64 6.98 2.50
CA TYR A 102 -14.62 7.69 1.72
C TYR A 102 -13.23 7.77 2.34
N SER A 103 -12.98 7.11 3.47
CA SER A 103 -11.64 7.10 4.03
C SER A 103 -10.67 6.33 3.14
N VAL A 104 -9.44 6.81 3.04
CA VAL A 104 -8.40 6.05 2.34
C VAL A 104 -7.83 5.06 3.35
N SER A 105 -8.20 3.79 3.16
CA SER A 105 -7.96 2.68 4.07
C SER A 105 -7.07 1.64 3.42
N TYR A 106 -6.64 0.66 4.22
CA TYR A 106 -5.96 -0.51 3.72
C TYR A 106 -6.44 -1.78 4.39
N THR A 107 -6.35 -2.91 3.68
CA THR A 107 -6.79 -4.19 4.20
C THR A 107 -5.90 -4.64 5.35
N VAL A 108 -6.48 -5.40 6.28
CA VAL A 108 -5.71 -6.04 7.36
C VAL A 108 -4.72 -7.06 6.77
N PRO A 109 -3.63 -7.36 7.49
CA PRO A 109 -2.70 -8.41 7.11
C PRO A 109 -3.39 -9.71 6.70
N HIS A 110 -2.88 -10.36 5.64
CA HIS A 110 -3.40 -11.62 5.11
C HIS A 110 -4.85 -11.58 4.56
N SER A 111 -5.45 -10.40 4.41
CA SER A 111 -6.82 -10.25 3.91
C SER A 111 -6.89 -9.35 2.67
N ALA A 112 -7.80 -9.71 1.77
CA ALA A 112 -8.21 -8.87 0.64
C ALA A 112 -9.58 -8.21 0.87
N ASP A 113 -10.18 -8.35 2.06
CA ASP A 113 -11.50 -7.81 2.35
C ASP A 113 -11.47 -6.28 2.51
N THR A 114 -12.12 -5.58 1.59
CA THR A 114 -12.25 -4.11 1.59
C THR A 114 -13.54 -3.62 2.25
N HIS A 115 -14.35 -4.54 2.81
CA HIS A 115 -15.63 -4.24 3.44
C HIS A 115 -16.58 -3.44 2.52
N GLY A 116 -16.57 -3.78 1.21
CA GLY A 116 -17.37 -3.10 0.18
C GLY A 116 -16.75 -1.81 -0.37
N GLY A 117 -15.54 -1.44 0.06
CA GLY A 117 -14.78 -0.31 -0.48
C GLY A 117 -14.24 -0.53 -1.89
N VAL A 118 -13.82 0.57 -2.53
CA VAL A 118 -13.31 0.60 -3.91
C VAL A 118 -11.79 0.49 -3.91
N ALA A 119 -11.26 -0.61 -4.44
CA ALA A 119 -9.83 -0.95 -4.34
C ALA A 119 -9.05 -0.83 -5.67
N SER A 120 -9.74 -0.46 -6.76
CA SER A 120 -9.19 -0.32 -8.11
C SER A 120 -9.63 0.99 -8.74
N GLY A 121 -8.79 1.56 -9.59
CA GLY A 121 -8.98 2.88 -10.21
C GLY A 121 -7.88 3.88 -9.85
N TRP A 122 -6.90 3.47 -9.04
CA TRP A 122 -5.73 4.29 -8.71
C TRP A 122 -4.91 4.59 -9.96
N VAL A 123 -4.50 5.84 -10.10
CA VAL A 123 -3.61 6.31 -11.17
C VAL A 123 -2.36 6.88 -10.52
N TYR A 124 -1.26 6.14 -10.67
CA TYR A 124 0.07 6.55 -10.24
C TYR A 124 0.89 7.00 -11.45
N THR A 125 1.51 8.17 -11.34
CA THR A 125 2.48 8.66 -12.31
C THR A 125 3.79 8.94 -11.57
N ALA A 126 4.85 8.23 -11.95
CA ALA A 126 6.18 8.47 -11.39
C ALA A 126 6.68 9.88 -11.75
N GLY A 127 7.44 10.48 -10.84
CA GLY A 127 8.12 11.74 -11.10
C GLY A 127 9.34 11.53 -12.00
N GLU A 128 9.60 12.46 -12.91
CA GLU A 128 10.76 12.42 -13.80
C GLU A 128 11.71 13.58 -13.53
N ASN A 129 13.01 13.36 -13.75
CA ASN A 129 14.04 14.39 -13.72
C ASN A 129 14.05 15.24 -12.43
N GLY A 130 13.83 14.59 -11.28
CA GLY A 130 13.79 15.25 -9.97
C GLY A 130 12.45 15.92 -9.62
N SER A 131 11.44 15.79 -10.47
CA SER A 131 10.09 16.25 -10.20
C SER A 131 9.35 15.30 -9.24
N LEU A 132 8.34 15.83 -8.56
CA LEU A 132 7.38 15.00 -7.82
C LEU A 132 6.51 14.21 -8.80
N GLY A 133 6.19 12.96 -8.45
CA GLY A 133 5.13 12.21 -9.12
C GLY A 133 3.76 12.54 -8.53
N SER A 134 2.72 11.83 -8.98
CA SER A 134 1.35 12.03 -8.51
C SER A 134 0.60 10.72 -8.28
N LEU A 135 -0.36 10.78 -7.36
CA LEU A 135 -1.36 9.75 -7.16
C LEU A 135 -2.74 10.40 -7.28
N SER A 136 -3.63 9.77 -8.04
CA SER A 136 -5.00 10.23 -8.23
C SER A 136 -5.98 9.07 -8.33
N PHE A 137 -7.27 9.39 -8.26
CA PHE A 137 -8.36 8.46 -8.49
C PHE A 137 -9.42 9.19 -9.33
N PRO A 138 -9.76 8.71 -10.55
CA PRO A 138 -10.68 9.40 -11.44
C PRO A 138 -12.02 9.73 -10.78
N ASP A 139 -12.56 10.93 -11.06
CA ASP A 139 -13.80 11.48 -10.49
C ASP A 139 -13.79 11.77 -8.98
N TYR A 140 -12.67 11.49 -8.30
CA TYR A 140 -12.49 11.74 -6.88
C TYR A 140 -11.39 12.79 -6.64
N GLY A 141 -11.40 13.39 -5.46
CA GLY A 141 -10.30 14.21 -4.99
C GLY A 141 -9.98 13.94 -3.52
N PHE A 142 -8.71 14.06 -3.18
CA PHE A 142 -8.25 13.84 -1.82
C PHE A 142 -8.58 15.04 -0.94
N ILE A 143 -9.01 14.74 0.29
CA ILE A 143 -9.23 15.73 1.34
C ILE A 143 -8.56 15.25 2.63
N ALA A 144 -8.01 16.18 3.40
CA ALA A 144 -7.48 15.96 4.73
C ALA A 144 -8.46 16.54 5.75
N CYS A 145 -9.04 15.69 6.61
CA CYS A 145 -10.01 16.06 7.62
C CYS A 145 -9.36 16.05 9.00
N ARG A 146 -9.37 17.19 9.69
CA ARG A 146 -8.69 17.36 10.99
C ARG A 146 -9.39 16.54 12.08
N GLU A 147 -8.71 15.57 12.68
CA GLU A 147 -9.24 14.82 13.84
C GLU A 147 -8.82 15.47 15.17
N SER A 148 -7.61 16.03 15.23
CA SER A 148 -7.11 16.79 16.37
C SER A 148 -6.08 17.82 15.91
N ASP A 149 -5.45 18.55 16.82
CA ASP A 149 -4.38 19.48 16.43
C ASP A 149 -3.24 18.72 15.74
N GLY A 150 -2.80 19.23 14.59
CA GLY A 150 -1.79 18.62 13.73
C GLY A 150 -2.12 17.27 13.08
N VAL A 151 -3.26 16.64 13.38
CA VAL A 151 -3.58 15.28 12.89
C VAL A 151 -4.78 15.29 11.96
N TYR A 152 -4.63 14.68 10.79
CA TYR A 152 -5.66 14.63 9.77
C TYR A 152 -5.82 13.22 9.20
N ALA A 153 -7.05 12.72 9.17
CA ALA A 153 -7.39 11.54 8.38
C ALA A 153 -7.50 11.91 6.89
N VAL A 154 -7.02 11.04 6.02
CA VAL A 154 -7.08 11.21 4.56
C VAL A 154 -8.30 10.50 4.00
N PHE A 155 -9.09 11.23 3.23
CA PHE A 155 -10.26 10.74 2.52
C PHE A 155 -10.11 11.01 1.02
N SER A 156 -10.86 10.29 0.21
CA SER A 156 -11.03 10.52 -1.22
C SER A 156 -12.52 10.54 -1.53
N THR A 157 -13.06 11.70 -1.86
CA THR A 157 -14.50 11.91 -2.08
C THR A 157 -14.80 12.24 -3.54
N PRO A 158 -16.00 11.89 -4.05
CA PRO A 158 -16.43 12.32 -5.38
C PRO A 158 -16.32 13.84 -5.53
N GLY A 159 -15.62 14.30 -6.57
CA GLY A 159 -15.38 15.73 -6.83
C GLY A 159 -14.44 16.45 -5.85
N GLY A 160 -13.94 15.80 -4.80
CA GLY A 160 -12.86 16.34 -3.95
C GLY A 160 -13.21 17.58 -3.12
N SER A 161 -14.50 17.83 -2.87
CA SER A 161 -14.94 19.00 -2.10
C SER A 161 -14.85 18.70 -0.60
N GLY A 162 -14.02 19.46 0.13
CA GLY A 162 -13.93 19.42 1.59
C GLY A 162 -15.09 20.20 2.22
N THR A 163 -15.71 19.66 3.26
CA THR A 163 -16.69 20.38 4.10
C THR A 163 -16.23 20.36 5.56
N GLY A 164 -16.71 21.32 6.37
CA GLY A 164 -16.40 21.38 7.80
C GLY A 164 -14.90 21.52 8.09
N ASN A 165 -14.34 20.56 8.81
CA ASN A 165 -12.93 20.47 9.23
C ASN A 165 -12.00 19.85 8.17
N CYS A 166 -12.44 19.74 6.92
CA CYS A 166 -11.69 19.13 5.82
C CYS A 166 -11.16 20.16 4.81
N SER A 167 -9.94 19.94 4.33
CA SER A 167 -9.31 20.73 3.26
C SER A 167 -8.92 19.83 2.09
N SER A 168 -9.17 20.25 0.86
CA SER A 168 -8.73 19.49 -0.33
C SER A 168 -7.21 19.50 -0.44
N ILE A 169 -6.60 18.36 -0.74
CA ILE A 169 -5.14 18.24 -0.93
C ILE A 169 -4.86 17.61 -2.28
N ALA A 170 -3.75 17.98 -2.91
CA ALA A 170 -3.15 17.13 -3.94
C ALA A 170 -2.23 16.12 -3.27
N VAL A 171 -2.09 14.93 -3.86
CA VAL A 171 -1.18 13.89 -3.39
C VAL A 171 -0.04 13.74 -4.39
N ALA A 172 1.15 14.14 -3.95
CA ALA A 172 2.37 13.92 -4.71
C ALA A 172 3.10 12.67 -4.20
N THR A 173 3.97 12.13 -5.03
CA THR A 173 4.76 10.94 -4.70
C THR A 173 6.25 11.23 -4.80
N VAL A 174 7.03 10.66 -3.89
CA VAL A 174 8.50 10.65 -3.95
C VAL A 174 9.02 9.22 -3.99
N PRO A 175 10.03 8.89 -4.83
CA PRO A 175 10.60 7.55 -4.87
C PRO A 175 11.10 7.10 -3.50
N TYR A 176 10.91 5.82 -3.18
CA TYR A 176 11.54 5.16 -2.06
C TYR A 176 12.81 4.46 -2.53
N THR A 177 13.94 4.73 -1.88
CA THR A 177 15.25 4.23 -2.30
C THR A 177 15.75 3.04 -1.49
N GLY A 178 14.92 2.48 -0.60
CA GLY A 178 15.30 1.30 0.16
C GLY A 178 15.19 0.02 -0.68
N GLU A 179 16.04 -0.95 -0.37
CA GLU A 179 16.16 -2.20 -1.14
C GLU A 179 15.10 -3.25 -0.78
N SER A 180 14.33 -3.03 0.29
CA SER A 180 13.30 -3.96 0.79
C SER A 180 12.04 -3.20 1.22
N PRO A 181 10.88 -3.88 1.35
CA PRO A 181 9.69 -3.27 1.92
C PRO A 181 9.97 -2.57 3.25
N SER A 182 9.32 -1.43 3.53
CA SER A 182 9.65 -0.63 4.72
C SER A 182 9.00 -1.11 6.01
N ALA A 183 8.12 -2.11 5.95
CA ALA A 183 7.50 -2.77 7.10
C ALA A 183 7.25 -4.27 6.82
N TRP A 184 7.15 -5.07 7.88
CA TRP A 184 6.60 -6.42 7.75
C TRP A 184 5.11 -6.33 7.42
N GLU A 185 4.34 -5.67 8.28
CA GLU A 185 2.97 -5.22 8.04
C GLU A 185 2.74 -3.83 8.67
N TYR A 186 1.74 -3.11 8.17
CA TYR A 186 1.25 -1.86 8.74
C TYR A 186 0.03 -2.12 9.62
N ALA A 187 -0.05 -1.42 10.74
CA ALA A 187 -1.11 -1.55 11.75
C ALA A 187 -2.03 -0.32 11.72
#